data_AF-A0A923Z0K4-F1
#
_entry.id   AF-A0A923Z0K4-F1
#
_cell.length_a   1.000
_cell.length_b   1.000
_cell.length_c   1.000
_cell.angle_alpha   90.00
_cell.angle_beta   90.00
_cell.angle_gamma   90.00
#
_symmetry.space_group_name_H-M   'P 1'
#
loop_
_entity.id
_entity.type
_entity.pdbx_description
1 polymer ?
#
loop_
_entity_poly.entity_id
_entity_poly.type
_entity_poly.pdbx_seq_one_letter_code
_entity_poly.pdbx_strand_id
1 'polypeptide(L)'
;GDLASKFDMTKKVPLKRVGNHQELANLAAYLVSDFSAYINGEVVTIDGGEWLQGAGEFNMLEQIPQEMWDQLEAMIKSKGSK
;
A
#
# COMPACT_ATOMS: atom_id res chain seq x y z
N GLY A 1 -24.04 -6.02 4.80
CA GLY A 1 -24.70 -6.25 3.49
C GLY A 1 -23.73 -5.97 2.37
N ASP A 2 -24.07 -6.33 1.13
CA ASP A 2 -23.18 -6.24 -0.05
C ASP A 2 -22.62 -4.83 -0.33
N LEU A 3 -23.32 -3.78 0.14
CA LEU A 3 -22.82 -2.41 0.07
C LEU A 3 -21.69 -2.13 1.08
N ALA A 4 -21.80 -2.64 2.30
CA ALA A 4 -20.78 -2.42 3.33
C ALA A 4 -19.43 -3.08 2.97
N SER A 5 -19.46 -4.23 2.28
CA SER A 5 -18.24 -4.90 1.81
C SER A 5 -17.61 -4.20 0.60
N LYS A 6 -18.40 -3.53 -0.25
CA LYS A 6 -17.90 -2.74 -1.39
C LYS A 6 -17.19 -1.46 -0.95
N PHE A 7 -17.63 -0.85 0.14
CA PHE A 7 -17.03 0.37 0.71
C PHE A 7 -16.06 0.10 1.87
N ASP A 8 -15.63 -1.15 2.03
CA ASP A 8 -14.63 -1.49 3.03
C ASP A 8 -13.25 -0.96 2.62
N MET A 9 -12.86 0.15 3.25
CA MET A 9 -11.60 0.84 2.99
C MET A 9 -10.38 -0.02 3.31
N THR A 10 -10.50 -0.99 4.22
CA THR A 10 -9.37 -1.86 4.61
C THR A 10 -8.84 -2.70 3.45
N LYS A 11 -9.66 -2.94 2.41
CA LYS A 11 -9.26 -3.69 1.21
C LYS A 11 -8.20 -2.96 0.38
N LYS A 12 -8.17 -1.63 0.45
CA LYS A 12 -7.21 -0.78 -0.27
C LYS A 12 -5.91 -0.59 0.51
N VAL A 13 -5.92 -0.87 1.81
CA VAL A 13 -4.75 -0.75 2.69
C VAL A 13 -3.98 -2.07 2.70
N PRO A 14 -2.68 -2.09 2.35
CA PRO A 14 -1.85 -3.30 2.46
C PRO A 14 -1.90 -3.98 3.85
N LEU A 15 -1.91 -3.19 4.93
CA LEU A 15 -2.04 -3.71 6.30
C LEU A 15 -3.41 -4.30 6.65
N LYS A 16 -4.40 -4.24 5.75
CA LYS A 16 -5.76 -4.79 5.93
C LYS A 16 -6.50 -4.28 7.17
N ARG A 17 -6.17 -3.06 7.61
CA ARG A 17 -6.84 -2.35 8.70
C ARG A 17 -6.70 -0.84 8.50
N VAL A 18 -7.56 -0.09 9.17
CA VAL A 18 -7.37 1.35 9.33
C VAL A 18 -6.39 1.64 10.48
N GLY A 19 -5.82 2.85 10.47
CA GLY A 19 -5.00 3.33 11.58
C GLY A 19 -5.79 3.52 12.87
N ASN A 20 -5.11 3.37 14.00
CA ASN A 20 -5.60 3.75 15.31
C ASN A 20 -5.13 5.19 15.63
N HIS A 21 -5.97 5.97 16.31
CA HIS A 21 -5.64 7.32 16.78
C HIS A 21 -4.32 7.37 17.58
N GLN A 22 -4.01 6.32 18.34
CA GLN A 22 -2.76 6.25 19.10
C GLN A 22 -1.51 6.21 18.19
N GLU A 23 -1.61 5.63 17.00
CA GLU A 23 -0.48 5.59 16.04
C GLU A 23 -0.15 7.00 15.54
N LEU A 24 -1.19 7.78 15.20
CA LEU A 24 -1.03 9.20 14.85
C LEU A 24 -0.51 10.02 16.04
N ALA A 25 -1.06 9.81 17.24
CA ALA A 25 -0.63 10.52 18.44
C ALA A 25 0.84 10.26 18.78
N ASN A 26 1.31 9.02 18.63
CA ASN A 26 2.70 8.66 18.85
C ASN A 26 3.64 9.34 17.84
N LEU A 27 3.27 9.35 16.55
CA LEU A 27 4.05 10.04 15.53
C LEU A 27 4.11 11.55 15.79
N ALA A 28 2.96 12.17 16.11
CA ALA A 28 2.90 13.58 16.45
C ALA A 28 3.74 13.91 17.69
N ALA A 29 3.67 13.08 18.74
CA ALA A 29 4.47 13.25 19.95
C ALA A 29 5.97 13.18 19.65
N TYR A 30 6.40 12.26 18.80
CA TYR A 30 7.79 12.18 18.35
C TYR A 30 8.20 13.46 17.59
N LEU A 31 7.42 13.87 16.59
CA LEU A 31 7.72 15.03 15.73
C LEU A 31 7.70 16.39 16.45
N VAL A 32 7.00 16.49 17.59
CA VAL A 32 6.99 17.70 18.43
C VAL A 32 8.10 17.66 19.50
N SER A 33 8.68 16.50 19.76
CA SER A 33 9.73 16.34 20.78
C SER A 33 11.13 16.70 20.28
N ASP A 34 12.04 16.99 21.22
CA ASP A 34 13.46 17.23 20.96
C ASP A 34 14.16 16.04 20.28
N PHE A 35 13.60 14.83 20.35
CA PHE A 35 14.14 13.66 19.65
C PHE A 35 14.07 13.77 18.13
N SER A 36 13.28 14.72 17.61
CA SER A 36 13.14 15.02 16.19
C SER A 36 13.76 16.38 15.81
N ALA A 37 14.62 16.97 16.65
CA ALA A 37 15.09 18.35 16.50
C ALA A 37 15.76 18.70 15.15
N TYR A 38 16.20 17.70 14.37
CA TYR A 38 16.79 17.91 13.04
C TYR A 38 15.85 17.55 11.88
N ILE A 39 14.63 17.11 12.16
CA ILE A 39 13.59 16.84 11.16
C ILE A 39 12.86 18.14 10.87
N ASN A 40 13.01 18.64 9.65
CA ASN A 40 12.32 19.85 9.18
C ASN A 40 11.97 19.71 7.69
N GLY A 41 10.79 20.18 7.30
CA GLY A 41 10.30 20.11 5.92
C GLY A 41 9.84 18.71 5.46
N GLU A 42 9.69 17.77 6.37
CA GLU A 42 9.31 16.38 6.08
C GLU A 42 7.79 16.19 5.99
N VAL A 43 7.35 15.20 5.20
CA VAL A 43 5.94 14.79 5.08
C VAL A 43 5.84 13.28 5.31
N VAL A 44 5.42 12.89 6.52
CA VAL A 44 5.31 11.47 6.90
C VAL A 44 3.93 10.91 6.58
N THR A 45 3.84 10.03 5.60
CA THR A 45 2.61 9.29 5.27
C THR A 45 2.34 8.19 6.30
N ILE A 46 1.14 8.17 6.88
CA ILE A 46 0.70 7.18 7.89
C ILE A 46 -0.62 6.51 7.48
N ASP A 47 -0.63 5.82 6.35
CA ASP A 47 -1.84 5.26 5.72
C ASP A 47 -1.84 3.73 5.61
N GLY A 48 -0.86 3.06 6.23
CA GLY A 48 -0.72 1.61 6.13
C GLY A 48 -0.37 1.10 4.72
N GLY A 49 0.15 1.98 3.86
CA GLY A 49 0.58 1.70 2.48
C GLY A 49 -0.49 1.98 1.41
N GLU A 50 -1.62 2.57 1.77
CA GLU A 50 -2.73 2.82 0.84
C GLU A 50 -2.30 3.63 -0.39
N TRP A 51 -1.53 4.70 -0.19
CA TRP A 51 -1.03 5.56 -1.26
C TRP A 51 -0.19 4.78 -2.25
N LEU A 52 0.79 4.01 -1.76
CA LEU A 52 1.67 3.23 -2.63
C LEU A 52 0.90 2.12 -3.35
N GLN A 53 -0.06 1.49 -2.67
CA GLN A 53 -0.94 0.49 -3.29
C GLN A 53 -1.79 1.09 -4.40
N GLY A 54 -2.36 2.28 -4.20
CA GLY A 54 -3.24 2.95 -5.15
C GLY A 54 -2.53 3.63 -6.32
N ALA A 55 -1.29 4.09 -6.13
CA ALA A 55 -0.57 4.88 -7.13
C ALA A 55 0.26 4.03 -8.11
N GLY A 56 0.55 2.77 -7.81
CA GLY A 56 1.35 1.90 -8.67
C GLY A 56 0.54 1.31 -9.83
N GLU A 57 0.96 1.60 -11.07
CA GLU A 57 0.32 1.12 -12.31
C GLU A 57 0.12 -0.40 -12.35
N PHE A 58 1.06 -1.17 -11.80
CA PHE A 58 1.05 -2.63 -11.86
C PHE A 58 0.67 -3.31 -10.53
N ASN A 59 0.26 -2.56 -9.51
CA ASN A 59 -0.10 -3.16 -8.21
C ASN A 59 -1.32 -4.07 -8.29
N MET A 60 -2.19 -3.87 -9.29
CA MET A 60 -3.31 -4.78 -9.55
C MET A 60 -2.86 -6.21 -9.88
N LEU A 61 -1.61 -6.41 -10.32
CA LEU A 61 -1.07 -7.73 -10.61
C LEU A 61 -0.90 -8.59 -9.35
N GLU A 62 -0.97 -8.03 -8.15
CA GLU A 62 -1.06 -8.79 -6.89
C GLU A 62 -2.28 -9.74 -6.88
N GLN A 63 -3.33 -9.44 -7.63
CA GLN A 63 -4.52 -10.29 -7.73
C GLN A 63 -4.32 -11.52 -8.64
N ILE A 64 -3.21 -11.59 -9.38
CA ILE A 64 -2.91 -12.69 -10.29
C ILE A 64 -2.43 -13.89 -9.47
N PRO A 65 -3.10 -15.06 -9.56
CA PRO A 65 -2.65 -16.28 -8.90
C PRO A 65 -1.25 -16.70 -9.35
N GLN A 66 -0.49 -17.33 -8.44
CA GLN A 66 0.88 -17.76 -8.71
C GLN A 66 0.98 -18.65 -9.96
N GLU A 67 0.00 -19.53 -10.16
CA GLU A 67 -0.05 -20.48 -11.26
C GLU A 67 -0.25 -19.80 -12.63
N MET A 68 -0.81 -18.59 -12.64
CA MET A 68 -1.03 -17.83 -13.89
C MET A 68 0.24 -17.07 -14.31
N TRP A 69 1.17 -16.80 -13.41
CA TRP A 69 2.43 -16.12 -13.73
C TRP A 69 3.30 -16.92 -14.69
N ASP A 70 3.37 -18.24 -14.53
CA ASP A 70 4.13 -19.11 -15.45
C ASP A 70 3.63 -19.01 -16.89
N GLN A 71 2.30 -18.90 -17.06
CA GLN A 71 1.68 -18.73 -18.38
C GLN A 71 1.98 -17.36 -18.97
N LEU A 72 1.89 -16.29 -18.17
CA LEU A 72 2.22 -14.94 -18.59
C LEU A 72 3.68 -14.83 -19.02
N GLU A 73 4.60 -15.43 -18.26
CA GLU A 73 6.02 -15.46 -18.57
C GLU A 73 6.28 -16.19 -19.91
N ALA A 74 5.67 -17.35 -20.12
CA ALA A 74 5.80 -18.12 -21.36
C ALA A 74 5.32 -17.31 -22.58
N MET A 75 4.19 -16.60 -22.45
CA MET A 75 3.67 -15.74 -23.52
C MET A 75 4.63 -14.58 -23.86
N ILE A 76 5.20 -13.92 -22.86
CA ILE A 76 6.17 -12.83 -23.05
C ILE A 76 7.42 -13.35 -23.78
N LYS A 77 8.01 -14.46 -23.30
CA LYS A 77 9.19 -15.08 -23.93
C LYS A 77 8.94 -15.48 -25.38
N SER A 78 7.76 -16.04 -25.68
CA SER A 78 7.41 -16.43 -27.05
C SER A 78 7.34 -15.26 -28.03
N LYS A 79 6.94 -14.06 -27.55
CA LYS A 79 6.87 -12.84 -28.36
C LYS A 79 8.24 -12.15 -28.53
N GLY A 80 9.11 -12.24 -27.52
CA GLY A 80 10.46 -11.66 -27.55
C GLY A 80 11.49 -12.49 -28.32
N SER A 81 11.21 -13.78 -28.60
CA SER A 81 12.09 -14.65 -29.39
C SER A 81 11.92 -14.51 -30.92
N LYS A 82 11.32 -13.41 -31.39
CA LYS A 82 11.19 -13.08 -32.81
C LYS A 82 12.14 -11.96 -33.21
#